data_AF-A0A7W5L311-F1
#
_entry.id   AF-A0A7W5L311-F1
#
_cell.length_a   1.000
_cell.length_b   1.000
_cell.length_c   1.000
_cell.angle_alpha   90.00
_cell.angle_beta   90.00
_cell.angle_gamma   90.00
#
_symmetry.space_group_name_H-M   'P 1'
#
loop_
_entity.id
_entity.type
_entity.pdbx_description
1 polymer ?
#
loop_
_entity_poly.entity_id
_entity_poly.type
_entity_poly.pdbx_seq_one_letter_code
_entity_poly.pdbx_strand_id
1 'polypeptide(L)' 'MLDLKALRTLQGEDEYNAALKEVRPYFENEPGEGSDDAAHFDALVLLILQYETRHYRIPAASPRLR' A
#
# COMPACT_ATOMS: atom_id res chain seq x y z
N MET A 1 -16.93 7.48 -6.17
CA MET A 1 -17.62 6.43 -5.39
C MET A 1 -16.60 5.34 -5.11
N LEU A 2 -16.17 5.20 -3.84
CA LEU A 2 -15.18 4.20 -3.42
C LEU A 2 -15.65 2.79 -3.79
N ASP A 3 -14.88 2.06 -4.60
CA ASP A 3 -15.20 0.67 -4.92
C ASP A 3 -14.79 -0.21 -3.73
N LEU A 4 -15.77 -0.73 -2.99
CA LEU A 4 -15.55 -1.58 -1.83
C LEU A 4 -14.92 -2.95 -2.20
N LYS A 5 -14.86 -3.33 -3.49
CA LYS A 5 -14.02 -4.45 -3.94
C LYS A 5 -12.53 -4.14 -3.81
N ALA A 6 -12.13 -2.86 -3.79
CA ALA A 6 -10.76 -2.46 -3.50
C ALA A 6 -10.35 -2.78 -2.06
N LEU A 7 -11.28 -2.93 -1.12
CA LEU A 7 -10.97 -3.28 0.27
C LEU A 7 -10.69 -4.77 0.49
N ARG A 8 -10.64 -5.59 -0.57
CA ARG A 8 -10.16 -6.97 -0.46
C ARG A 8 -8.63 -6.95 -0.41
N THR A 9 -8.05 -7.80 0.43
CA THR A 9 -6.59 -7.94 0.52
C THR A 9 -6.01 -8.32 -0.85
N LEU A 10 -4.80 -7.87 -1.17
CA LEU A 10 -4.08 -8.33 -2.37
C LEU A 10 -3.80 -9.84 -2.26
N GLN A 11 -4.10 -10.58 -3.33
CA GLN A 11 -4.01 -12.05 -3.38
C GLN A 11 -2.69 -12.55 -3.96
N GLY A 12 -1.95 -11.72 -4.69
CA GLY A 12 -0.74 -12.14 -5.37
C GLY A 12 0.07 -10.98 -5.93
N GLU A 13 1.19 -11.32 -6.55
CA GLU A 13 2.21 -10.37 -7.00
C GLU A 13 1.71 -9.46 -8.14
N ASP A 14 0.81 -9.95 -9.00
CA ASP A 14 0.21 -9.14 -10.08
C ASP A 14 -0.66 -8.01 -9.52
N GLU A 15 -1.51 -8.31 -8.53
CA GLU A 15 -2.35 -7.30 -7.87
C GLU A 15 -1.48 -6.32 -7.05
N TYR A 16 -0.42 -6.81 -6.43
CA TYR A 16 0.57 -5.98 -5.74
C TYR A 16 1.28 -5.01 -6.68
N ASN A 17 1.76 -5.49 -7.83
CA ASN A 17 2.40 -4.64 -8.83
C ASN A 17 1.43 -3.64 -9.47
N ALA A 18 0.15 -3.99 -9.61
CA ALA A 18 -0.89 -3.07 -10.04
C ALA A 18 -1.10 -1.95 -9.00
N ALA A 19 -1.25 -2.30 -7.71
CA ALA A 19 -1.37 -1.33 -6.62
C ALA A 19 -0.15 -0.40 -6.53
N LEU A 20 1.07 -0.92 -6.70
CA LEU A 20 2.29 -0.11 -6.76
C LEU A 20 2.29 0.89 -7.92
N LYS A 21 1.80 0.49 -9.10
CA LYS A 21 1.70 1.41 -10.24
C LYS A 21 0.65 2.48 -10.01
N GLU A 22 -0.45 2.12 -9.36
CA GLU A 22 -1.59 3.00 -9.11
C GLU A 22 -1.31 4.02 -8.01
N VAL A 23 -0.55 3.64 -6.97
CA VAL A 23 -0.20 4.58 -5.88
C VAL A 23 0.87 5.60 -6.28
N ARG A 24 1.73 5.27 -7.26
CA ARG A 24 2.88 6.10 -7.67
C ARG A 24 2.56 7.57 -8.00
N PRO A 25 1.51 7.90 -8.77
CA PRO A 25 1.21 9.30 -9.11
C PRO A 25 0.91 10.19 -7.91
N TYR A 26 0.40 9.64 -6.80
CA TYR A 26 0.09 10.40 -5.59
C TYR A 26 1.34 10.92 -4.86
N PHE A 27 2.52 10.33 -5.10
CA PHE A 27 3.78 10.85 -4.56
C PHE A 27 4.28 12.10 -5.29
N GLU A 28 3.92 12.27 -6.57
CA GLU A 28 4.24 13.46 -7.36
C GLU A 28 3.17 14.54 -7.20
N ASN A 29 1.91 14.11 -7.08
CA ASN A 29 0.75 14.98 -6.91
C ASN A 29 -0.02 14.52 -5.67
N GLU A 30 0.39 15.05 -4.52
CA GLU A 30 -0.24 14.73 -3.25
C GLU A 30 -1.73 15.12 -3.28
N PRO A 31 -2.65 14.21 -2.89
CA PRO A 31 -4.07 14.50 -2.91
C PRO A 31 -4.44 15.51 -1.81
N GLY A 32 -5.47 16.31 -2.08
CA GLY A 32 -5.98 17.26 -1.07
C GLY A 32 -6.58 16.53 0.13
N GLU A 33 -6.33 17.04 1.33
CA GLU A 33 -6.88 16.49 2.57
C GLU A 33 -8.41 16.37 2.51
N GLY A 34 -8.95 15.23 2.96
CA GLY A 34 -10.40 14.97 2.97
C GLY A 34 -11.03 14.72 1.59
N SER A 35 -10.24 14.67 0.51
CA SER A 35 -10.73 14.32 -0.83
C SER A 35 -10.94 12.82 -1.00
N ASP A 36 -11.76 12.44 -1.99
CA ASP A 36 -11.91 11.05 -2.42
C ASP A 36 -10.56 10.43 -2.85
N ASP A 37 -9.68 11.24 -3.47
CA ASP A 37 -8.35 10.81 -3.88
C ASP A 37 -7.44 10.50 -2.69
N ALA A 38 -7.55 11.26 -1.60
CA ALA A 38 -6.82 10.97 -0.36
C ALA A 38 -7.31 9.65 0.27
N ALA A 39 -8.62 9.44 0.32
CA ALA A 39 -9.18 8.18 0.81
C ALA A 39 -8.77 6.98 -0.06
N HIS A 40 -8.63 7.18 -1.37
CA HIS A 40 -8.13 6.15 -2.29
C HIS A 40 -6.64 5.84 -2.08
N PHE A 41 -5.82 6.88 -1.94
CA PHE A 41 -4.40 6.75 -1.62
C PHE A 41 -4.17 5.96 -0.33
N ASP A 42 -4.88 6.32 0.75
CA ASP A 42 -4.80 5.63 2.05
C ASP A 42 -5.15 4.13 1.90
N ALA A 43 -6.21 3.82 1.14
CA ALA A 43 -6.60 2.44 0.90
C ALA A 43 -5.51 1.64 0.16
N LEU A 44 -4.92 2.21 -0.90
CA LEU A 44 -3.83 1.56 -1.65
C LEU A 44 -2.61 1.27 -0.77
N VAL A 45 -2.20 2.26 0.04
CA VAL A 45 -1.05 2.12 0.95
C VAL A 45 -1.29 1.01 1.98
N LEU A 46 -2.49 0.94 2.56
CA LEU A 46 -2.84 -0.11 3.53
C LEU A 46 -2.81 -1.51 2.91
N LEU A 47 -3.29 -1.67 1.67
CA LEU A 47 -3.27 -2.95 0.95
C LEU A 47 -1.85 -3.41 0.65
N ILE A 48 -1.00 -2.49 0.17
CA ILE A 48 0.42 -2.73 -0.09
C ILE A 48 1.11 -3.16 1.20
N LEU A 49 0.96 -2.40 2.28
CA LEU A 49 1.56 -2.72 3.58
C LEU A 49 1.14 -4.11 4.10
N GLN A 50 -0.14 -4.45 3.98
CA GLN A 50 -0.65 -5.76 4.39
C GLN A 50 -0.05 -6.90 3.55
N TYR A 51 0.12 -6.69 2.24
CA TYR A 51 0.78 -7.66 1.37
C TYR A 51 2.25 -7.83 1.73
N GLU A 52 2.99 -6.73 1.89
CA GLU A 52 4.40 -6.74 2.26
C GLU A 52 4.65 -7.39 3.62
N THR A 53 3.79 -7.12 4.62
CA THR A 53 3.90 -7.75 5.95
C THR A 53 3.80 -9.28 5.88
N ARG A 54 3.02 -9.81 4.93
CA ARG A 54 2.84 -11.26 4.73
C ARG A 54 3.98 -11.87 3.91
N HIS A 55 4.50 -11.19 2.90
CA HIS A 55 5.42 -11.74 1.89
C HIS A 55 6.87 -11.28 2.03
N TYR A 56 7.10 -10.04 2.46
CA TYR A 56 8.42 -9.40 2.58
C TYR A 56 8.70 -9.01 4.03
N ARG A 57 8.76 -10.01 4.92
CA ARG A 57 9.09 -9.77 6.33
C ARG A 57 10.51 -9.22 6.45
N ILE A 58 10.64 -8.02 7.01
CA ILE A 58 11.94 -7.47 7.39
C ILE A 58 12.43 -8.29 8.61
N PRO A 59 13.58 -8.99 8.51
CA PRO A 59 14.15 -9.67 9.66
C PRO A 59 14.45 -8.63 10.75
N ALA A 60 14.16 -8.97 12.00
CA ALA A 60 14.57 -8.11 13.12
C ALA A 60 16.09 -7.85 13.00
N ALA A 61 16.48 -6.58 13.15
CA ALA A 61 17.89 -6.22 13.15
C ALA A 61 18.58 -7.01 14.28
N SER A 62 19.57 -7.83 13.93
CA SER A 62 20.37 -8.52 14.93
C SER A 62 21.07 -7.49 15.82
N PRO A 63 20.96 -7.58 17.16
CA PRO A 63 21.68 -6.68 18.05
C PRO A 63 23.17 -6.74 17.74
N ARG A 64 23.81 -5.59 17.47
CA ARG A 64 25.26 -5.53 17.44
C ARG A 64 25.76 -5.64 18.88
N LEU A 65 26.16 -6.84 19.29
CA LEU A 65 26.92 -7.05 20.52
C LEU A 65 28.19 -6.19 20.42
N ARG A 66 28.26 -5.10 21.19
CA ARG A 66 29.47 -4.32 21.45
C ARG A 66 29.85 -4.50 22.91
#